data_AF-A0AAN7DD27-F1
#
_entry.id   AF-A0AAN7DD27-F1
#
_cell.length_a   1.000
_cell.length_b   1.000
_cell.length_c   1.000
_cell.angle_alpha   90.00
_cell.angle_beta   90.00
_cell.angle_gamma   90.00
#
_symmetry.space_group_name_H-M   'P 1'
#
loop_
_entity.id
_entity.type
_entity.pdbx_description
1 polymer ?
#
loop_
_entity_poly.entity_id
_entity_poly.type
_entity_poly.pdbx_seq_one_letter_code
_entity_poly.pdbx_strand_id
1 'polypeptide(L)'
;MAKETVYVDPTTGEQIPMKDGKPCRVCVDFKTWSKIGAGKKSSGATAAAAAATDKSNEQSTATATQSGTTSADKAADAGTKFDEEWKRNNCPADVKTLGRHTWTLLHTMAAYYPEKPEKKQQESMKTFFESFSEHYPCWFCKNDFKKDMAENPIDVTSRETLSEWLCRRHNKVNEKLGKKQFDCSKVLERWMTGPANGKCDE
;
A
#
# COMPACT_ATOMS: atom_id res chain seq x y z
N MET A 1 -9.48 -23.83 8.37
CA MET A 1 -10.34 -22.70 7.91
C MET A 1 -10.08 -21.52 8.82
N ALA A 2 -9.80 -20.34 8.27
CA ALA A 2 -9.68 -19.13 9.09
C ALA A 2 -11.04 -18.79 9.73
N LYS A 3 -11.04 -18.31 10.98
CA LYS A 3 -12.29 -17.94 11.68
C LYS A 3 -12.61 -16.47 11.41
N GLU A 4 -13.70 -16.21 10.69
CA GLU A 4 -14.17 -14.86 10.37
C GLU A 4 -15.30 -14.47 11.32
N THR A 5 -15.17 -13.31 11.96
CA THR A 5 -16.14 -12.79 12.95
C THR A 5 -16.21 -11.27 12.86
N VAL A 6 -17.25 -10.65 13.43
CA VAL A 6 -17.34 -9.19 13.56
C VAL A 6 -17.29 -8.83 15.04
N TYR A 7 -16.38 -7.93 15.41
CA TYR A 7 -16.36 -7.29 16.71
C TYR A 7 -17.09 -5.95 16.62
N VAL A 8 -17.97 -5.64 17.57
CA VAL A 8 -18.63 -4.34 17.66
C VAL A 8 -17.95 -3.55 18.77
N ASP A 9 -17.34 -2.42 18.41
CA ASP A 9 -16.74 -1.52 19.40
C ASP A 9 -17.85 -0.99 20.33
N PRO A 10 -17.78 -1.25 21.66
CA PRO A 10 -18.83 -0.88 22.59
C PRO A 10 -18.94 0.64 22.80
N THR A 11 -17.92 1.40 22.39
CA THR A 11 -17.83 2.86 22.55
C THR A 11 -18.38 3.57 21.32
N THR A 12 -18.01 3.10 20.12
CA THR A 12 -18.38 3.76 18.86
C THR A 12 -19.54 3.09 18.13
N GLY A 13 -19.87 1.84 18.50
CA GLY A 13 -20.84 1.00 17.78
C GLY A 13 -20.31 0.46 16.44
N GLU A 14 -19.03 0.68 16.14
CA GLU A 14 -18.43 0.35 14.85
C GLU A 14 -18.20 -1.15 14.69
N GLN A 15 -18.54 -1.69 13.52
CA GLN A 15 -18.31 -3.09 13.17
C GLN A 15 -16.91 -3.26 12.60
N ILE A 16 -16.10 -4.07 13.28
CA ILE A 16 -14.71 -4.37 12.91
C ILE A 16 -14.64 -5.83 12.47
N PRO A 17 -14.47 -6.09 11.16
CA PRO A 17 -14.24 -7.44 10.66
C PRO A 17 -12.93 -8.00 11.19
N MET A 18 -13.01 -9.20 11.76
CA MET A 18 -11.90 -9.93 12.36
C MET A 18 -11.66 -11.22 11.57
N LYS A 19 -10.39 -11.55 11.36
CA LYS A 19 -9.94 -12.82 10.79
C LYS A 19 -8.91 -13.44 11.71
N ASP A 20 -9.17 -14.67 12.15
CA ASP A 20 -8.35 -15.39 13.14
C ASP A 20 -8.11 -14.59 14.43
N GLY A 21 -9.15 -13.88 14.88
CA GLY A 21 -9.10 -13.06 16.09
C GLY A 21 -8.32 -11.75 15.96
N LYS A 22 -7.89 -11.37 14.74
CA LYS A 22 -7.20 -10.10 14.47
C LYS A 22 -8.05 -9.21 13.56
N PRO A 23 -8.01 -7.87 13.73
CA PRO A 23 -8.73 -6.95 12.85
C PRO A 23 -8.16 -7.02 11.43
N CYS A 24 -9.04 -6.97 10.44
CA CYS A 24 -8.68 -7.00 9.02
C CYS A 24 -8.45 -5.57 8.49
N ARG A 25 -7.20 -5.23 8.15
CA ARG A 25 -6.85 -3.87 7.70
C ARG A 25 -7.54 -3.45 6.40
N VAL A 26 -7.63 -4.35 5.41
CA VAL A 26 -8.33 -4.07 4.14
C VAL A 26 -9.86 -3.98 4.29
N CYS A 27 -10.40 -4.36 5.45
CA CYS A 27 -11.84 -4.43 5.69
C CYS A 27 -12.40 -3.18 6.41
N VAL A 28 -11.56 -2.22 6.78
CA VAL A 28 -11.96 -0.98 7.48
C VAL A 28 -11.25 0.23 6.89
N ASP A 29 -11.78 1.43 7.13
CA ASP A 29 -11.12 2.66 6.70
C ASP A 29 -9.89 3.01 7.57
N PHE A 30 -9.07 3.94 7.09
CA PHE A 30 -7.85 4.36 7.78
C PHE A 30 -8.12 4.96 9.17
N LYS A 31 -9.20 5.73 9.33
CA LYS A 31 -9.53 6.40 10.60
C LYS A 31 -9.90 5.36 11.65
N THR A 32 -10.65 4.34 11.25
CA THR A 32 -10.99 3.19 12.10
C THR A 32 -9.74 2.40 12.45
N TRP A 33 -8.89 2.11 11.46
CA TRP A 33 -7.65 1.38 11.68
C TRP A 33 -6.71 2.08 12.69
N SER A 34 -6.48 3.39 12.55
CA SER A 34 -5.63 4.16 13.47
C SER A 34 -6.15 4.13 14.91
N LYS A 35 -7.48 4.15 15.11
CA LYS A 35 -8.09 4.02 16.45
C LYS A 35 -7.87 2.63 17.07
N ILE A 36 -7.99 1.57 16.28
CA ILE A 36 -7.70 0.20 16.74
C ILE A 36 -6.24 0.08 17.19
N GLY A 37 -5.31 0.70 16.45
CA GLY A 37 -3.90 0.80 16.82
C GLY A 37 -3.65 1.59 18.11
N ALA A 38 -4.31 2.73 18.27
CA ALA A 38 -4.22 3.56 19.47
C ALA A 38 -4.75 2.86 20.73
N GLY A 39 -5.82 2.06 20.63
CA GLY A 39 -6.37 1.28 21.74
C GLY A 39 -5.41 0.22 22.30
N LYS A 40 -4.49 -0.32 21.48
CA LYS A 40 -3.42 -1.21 21.94
C LYS A 40 -2.36 -0.51 22.79
N LYS A 41 -2.19 0.81 22.66
CA LYS A 41 -1.25 1.58 23.50
C LYS A 41 -1.76 1.77 24.93
N SER A 42 -3.05 1.53 25.22
CA SER A 42 -3.63 1.75 26.56
C SER A 42 -3.67 0.51 27.48
N SER A 43 -3.23 -0.67 27.02
CA SER A 43 -3.36 -1.94 27.78
C SER A 43 -2.04 -2.67 28.05
N GLY A 44 -0.89 -1.98 27.95
CA GLY A 44 0.41 -2.57 28.23
C GLY A 44 1.43 -1.56 28.74
N ALA A 45 1.23 -1.06 29.95
CA ALA A 45 2.26 -0.33 30.69
C ALA A 45 2.56 -1.08 32.01
N THR A 46 3.51 -2.02 31.96
CA THR A 46 4.33 -2.39 33.11
C THR A 46 5.75 -1.95 32.85
N ALA A 47 6.27 -1.20 33.80
CA ALA A 47 7.51 -0.45 33.75
C ALA A 47 8.77 -1.32 33.81
N ALA A 48 9.82 -0.87 33.13
CA ALA A 48 11.19 -0.97 33.64
C ALA A 48 11.99 0.23 33.12
N ALA A 49 12.41 1.08 34.06
CA ALA A 49 13.29 2.21 33.83
C ALA A 49 14.76 1.78 33.99
N ALA A 50 15.65 2.37 33.19
CA ALA A 50 17.04 2.62 33.56
C ALA A 50 17.56 3.84 32.80
N ALA A 51 18.22 4.73 33.54
CA ALA A 51 18.64 6.07 33.16
C ALA A 51 20.16 6.17 32.92
N ALA A 52 20.57 7.13 32.07
CA ALA A 52 21.78 8.00 32.14
C ALA A 52 21.85 8.81 30.82
N THR A 53 21.71 10.15 30.75
CA THR A 53 22.69 11.27 30.98
C THR A 53 24.04 11.06 30.26
N ASP A 54 24.69 11.98 29.53
CA ASP A 54 24.64 13.45 29.37
C ASP A 54 25.36 13.84 28.02
N LYS A 55 25.60 15.14 27.82
CA LYS A 55 25.71 16.03 26.63
C LYS A 55 26.95 15.96 25.71
N SER A 56 26.75 16.52 24.50
CA SER A 56 27.49 17.67 23.92
C SER A 56 26.88 18.01 22.55
N ASN A 57 26.05 19.05 22.39
CA ASN A 57 26.36 20.44 22.03
C ASN A 57 27.44 20.63 20.95
N GLU A 58 27.04 20.97 19.72
CA GLU A 58 27.70 22.03 18.95
C GLU A 58 26.81 22.60 17.84
N GLN A 59 27.07 23.86 17.57
CA GLN A 59 26.25 24.88 16.94
C GLN A 59 26.83 25.19 15.55
N SER A 60 26.01 25.27 14.51
CA SER A 60 26.44 25.85 13.22
C SER A 60 25.27 26.44 12.43
N THR A 61 25.15 27.76 12.57
CA THR A 61 24.91 28.78 11.53
C THR A 61 23.83 28.58 10.47
N ALA A 62 22.90 29.53 10.51
CA ALA A 62 21.83 29.78 9.57
C ALA A 62 22.30 30.25 8.19
N THR A 63 21.55 29.88 7.15
CA THR A 63 21.27 30.77 6.01
C THR A 63 19.85 30.48 5.53
N ALA A 64 18.90 31.23 6.10
CA ALA A 64 17.50 31.20 5.67
C ALA A 64 17.34 32.13 4.47
N THR A 65 17.29 31.56 3.26
CA THR A 65 16.82 32.28 2.07
C THR A 65 15.29 32.31 2.12
N GLN A 66 14.73 33.42 2.57
CA GLN A 66 13.30 33.72 2.44
C GLN A 66 12.98 33.97 0.96
N SER A 67 12.46 32.96 0.26
CA SER A 67 11.66 33.19 -0.94
C SER A 67 10.28 33.69 -0.50
N GLY A 68 10.08 35.01 -0.57
CA GLY A 68 8.78 35.64 -0.37
C GLY A 68 7.81 35.18 -1.45
N THR A 69 6.91 34.26 -1.11
CA THR A 69 5.76 33.90 -1.95
C THR A 69 4.73 35.01 -1.84
N THR A 70 4.36 35.61 -2.97
CA THR A 70 3.34 36.67 -2.98
C THR A 70 1.95 36.05 -2.91
N SER A 71 0.95 36.81 -2.45
CA SER A 71 -0.45 36.35 -2.34
C SER A 71 -1.06 35.91 -3.69
N ALA A 72 -0.48 36.33 -4.82
CA ALA A 72 -0.90 35.91 -6.16
C ALA A 72 -0.48 34.46 -6.48
N ASP A 73 0.69 34.02 -6.00
CA ASP A 73 1.22 32.67 -6.24
C ASP A 73 0.39 31.60 -5.49
N LYS A 74 -0.12 31.95 -4.29
CA LYS A 74 -1.03 31.08 -3.51
C LYS A 74 -2.40 30.91 -4.17
N ALA A 75 -2.93 31.96 -4.81
CA ALA A 75 -4.22 31.89 -5.49
C ALA A 75 -4.14 31.06 -6.78
N ALA A 76 -3.02 31.15 -7.51
CA ALA A 76 -2.75 30.30 -8.68
C ALA A 76 -2.49 28.83 -8.30
N ASP A 77 -1.76 28.55 -7.21
CA ASP A 77 -1.57 27.20 -6.66
C ASP A 77 -2.89 26.57 -6.16
N ALA A 78 -3.80 27.37 -5.60
CA ALA A 78 -5.10 26.89 -5.17
C ALA A 78 -6.02 26.54 -6.37
N GLY A 79 -6.04 27.37 -7.42
CA GLY A 79 -6.83 27.11 -8.64
C GLY A 79 -6.35 25.86 -9.40
N THR A 80 -5.04 25.67 -9.51
CA THR A 80 -4.46 24.49 -10.16
C THR A 80 -4.71 23.19 -9.39
N LYS A 81 -4.67 23.22 -8.05
CA LYS A 81 -5.02 22.04 -7.23
C LYS A 81 -6.48 21.66 -7.32
N PHE A 82 -7.38 22.64 -7.35
CA PHE A 82 -8.81 22.40 -7.56
C PHE A 82 -9.07 21.74 -8.91
N ASP A 83 -8.45 22.25 -9.99
CA ASP A 83 -8.60 21.68 -11.32
C ASP A 83 -8.04 20.26 -11.43
N GLU A 84 -6.90 19.96 -10.79
CA GLU A 84 -6.33 18.62 -10.80
C GLU A 84 -7.14 17.62 -9.95
N GLU A 85 -7.74 18.06 -8.84
CA GLU A 85 -8.68 17.26 -8.07
C GLU A 85 -9.97 16.99 -8.84
N TRP A 86 -10.56 18.03 -9.44
CA TRP A 86 -11.77 17.88 -10.25
C TRP A 86 -11.51 16.93 -11.42
N LYS A 87 -10.40 17.08 -12.16
CA LYS A 87 -10.05 16.17 -13.26
C LYS A 87 -9.85 14.74 -12.77
N ARG A 88 -9.14 14.52 -11.66
CA ARG A 88 -8.93 13.18 -11.09
C ARG A 88 -10.26 12.48 -10.76
N ASN A 89 -11.27 13.24 -10.34
CA ASN A 89 -12.56 12.70 -9.93
C ASN A 89 -13.60 12.66 -11.07
N ASN A 90 -13.44 13.45 -12.14
CA ASN A 90 -14.46 13.64 -13.17
C ASN A 90 -14.01 13.34 -14.60
N CYS A 91 -12.73 13.00 -14.83
CA CYS A 91 -12.23 12.57 -16.14
C CYS A 91 -11.93 11.07 -16.18
N PRO A 92 -12.01 10.42 -17.36
CA PRO A 92 -11.52 9.05 -17.53
C PRO A 92 -10.06 8.92 -17.10
N ALA A 93 -9.72 7.78 -16.49
CA ALA A 93 -8.36 7.54 -16.00
C ALA A 93 -7.35 7.50 -17.16
N ASP A 94 -6.32 8.34 -17.07
CA ASP A 94 -5.15 8.25 -17.94
C ASP A 94 -4.29 7.02 -17.60
N VAL A 95 -3.27 6.74 -18.43
CA VAL A 95 -2.38 5.57 -18.25
C VAL A 95 -1.70 5.54 -16.87
N LYS A 96 -1.44 6.70 -16.27
CA LYS A 96 -0.79 6.82 -14.96
C LYS A 96 -1.77 6.50 -13.84
N THR A 97 -2.97 7.05 -13.91
CA THR A 97 -4.03 6.87 -12.92
C THR A 97 -4.54 5.43 -12.95
N LEU A 98 -4.86 4.91 -14.13
CA LEU A 98 -5.23 3.51 -14.32
C LEU A 98 -4.14 2.58 -13.77
N GLY A 99 -2.88 2.80 -14.17
CA GLY A 99 -1.76 1.99 -13.69
C GLY A 99 -1.61 1.99 -12.16
N ARG A 100 -1.68 3.15 -11.50
CA ARG A 100 -1.58 3.23 -10.03
C ARG A 100 -2.70 2.47 -9.32
N HIS A 101 -3.94 2.60 -9.79
CA HIS A 101 -5.08 1.90 -9.20
C HIS A 101 -5.00 0.40 -9.44
N THR A 102 -4.59 -0.02 -10.64
CA THR A 102 -4.38 -1.44 -10.95
C THR A 102 -3.27 -2.04 -10.10
N TRP A 103 -2.11 -1.38 -9.95
CA TRP A 103 -1.07 -1.88 -9.06
C TRP A 103 -1.53 -1.95 -7.61
N THR A 104 -2.32 -0.98 -7.14
CA THR A 104 -2.92 -1.02 -5.80
C THR A 104 -3.80 -2.25 -5.63
N LEU A 105 -4.67 -2.55 -6.59
CA LEU A 105 -5.52 -3.75 -6.57
C LEU A 105 -4.66 -5.02 -6.57
N LEU A 106 -3.77 -5.20 -7.55
CA LEU A 106 -3.00 -6.43 -7.74
C LEU A 106 -2.11 -6.73 -6.53
N HIS A 107 -1.39 -5.72 -6.01
CA HIS A 107 -0.53 -5.90 -4.85
C HIS A 107 -1.32 -6.19 -3.58
N THR A 108 -2.49 -5.56 -3.39
CA THR A 108 -3.37 -5.87 -2.25
C THR A 108 -3.93 -7.30 -2.37
N MET A 109 -4.33 -7.74 -3.56
CA MET A 109 -4.77 -9.12 -3.79
C MET A 109 -3.67 -10.13 -3.47
N ALA A 110 -2.43 -9.88 -3.93
CA ALA A 110 -1.28 -10.73 -3.64
C ALA A 110 -0.94 -10.77 -2.15
N ALA A 111 -0.95 -9.61 -1.49
CA ALA A 111 -0.68 -9.45 -0.06
C ALA A 111 -1.70 -10.19 0.82
N TYR A 112 -2.96 -10.27 0.40
CA TYR A 112 -4.02 -10.98 1.14
C TYR A 112 -4.27 -12.42 0.66
N TYR A 113 -3.46 -12.89 -0.29
CA TYR A 113 -3.48 -14.29 -0.72
C TYR A 113 -3.13 -15.22 0.46
N PRO A 114 -3.60 -16.49 0.49
CA PRO A 114 -3.28 -17.40 1.58
C PRO A 114 -1.78 -17.74 1.65
N GLU A 115 -1.24 -17.91 2.86
CA GLU A 115 0.12 -18.44 3.06
C GLU A 115 0.26 -19.87 2.52
N LYS A 116 -0.82 -20.65 2.63
CA LYS A 116 -0.90 -22.04 2.17
C LYS A 116 -2.17 -22.20 1.32
N PRO A 117 -2.15 -21.79 0.05
CA PRO A 117 -3.32 -21.83 -0.82
C PRO A 117 -3.66 -23.26 -1.24
N GLU A 118 -4.94 -23.58 -1.25
CA GLU A 118 -5.45 -24.81 -1.86
C GLU A 118 -5.22 -24.81 -3.37
N LYS A 119 -5.15 -26.00 -4.00
CA LYS A 119 -4.94 -26.12 -5.45
C LYS A 119 -5.94 -25.28 -6.26
N LYS A 120 -7.21 -25.28 -5.87
CA LYS A 120 -8.26 -24.47 -6.50
C LYS A 120 -7.98 -22.97 -6.41
N GLN A 121 -7.42 -22.49 -5.29
CA GLN A 121 -7.04 -21.08 -5.13
C GLN A 121 -5.82 -20.72 -5.99
N GLN A 122 -4.88 -21.65 -6.17
CA GLN A 122 -3.74 -21.49 -7.07
C GLN A 122 -4.19 -21.39 -8.53
N GLU A 123 -5.02 -22.34 -8.98
CA GLU A 123 -5.60 -22.34 -10.33
C GLU A 123 -6.41 -21.07 -10.58
N SER A 124 -7.29 -20.70 -9.65
CA SER A 124 -8.09 -19.48 -9.77
C SER A 124 -7.24 -18.21 -9.87
N MET A 125 -6.12 -18.13 -9.13
CA MET A 125 -5.23 -16.97 -9.19
C MET A 125 -4.46 -16.91 -10.52
N LYS A 126 -4.03 -18.06 -11.06
CA LYS A 126 -3.42 -18.13 -12.40
C LYS A 126 -4.39 -17.63 -13.47
N THR A 127 -5.62 -18.15 -13.47
CA THR A 127 -6.67 -17.74 -14.41
C THR A 127 -7.00 -16.25 -14.27
N PHE A 128 -7.00 -15.71 -13.06
CA PHE A 128 -7.20 -14.28 -12.85
C PHE A 128 -6.11 -13.44 -13.55
N PHE A 129 -4.82 -13.78 -13.38
CA PHE A 129 -3.73 -13.03 -14.01
C PHE A 129 -3.65 -13.23 -15.53
N GLU A 130 -3.96 -14.43 -16.02
CA GLU A 130 -4.11 -14.70 -17.46
C GLU A 130 -5.21 -13.82 -18.05
N SER A 131 -6.40 -13.82 -17.44
CA SER A 131 -7.52 -12.98 -17.86
C SER A 131 -7.18 -11.49 -17.75
N PHE A 132 -6.57 -11.05 -16.65
CA PHE A 132 -6.11 -9.67 -16.50
C PHE A 132 -5.18 -9.24 -17.65
N SER A 133 -4.24 -10.11 -18.03
CA SER A 133 -3.28 -9.82 -19.12
C SER A 133 -3.95 -9.66 -20.48
N GLU A 134 -5.10 -10.30 -20.70
CA GLU A 134 -5.90 -10.15 -21.93
C GLU A 134 -6.76 -8.88 -21.94
N HIS A 135 -7.29 -8.50 -20.78
CA HIS A 135 -8.32 -7.48 -20.66
C HIS A 135 -7.80 -6.10 -20.22
N TYR A 136 -6.53 -5.96 -19.82
CA TYR A 136 -6.00 -4.67 -19.41
C TYR A 136 -6.12 -3.64 -20.56
N PRO A 137 -6.78 -2.47 -20.37
CA PRO A 137 -7.22 -1.62 -21.49
C PRO A 137 -6.11 -1.03 -22.36
N CYS A 138 -4.93 -0.78 -21.78
CA CYS A 138 -3.78 -0.29 -22.54
C CYS A 138 -3.16 -1.46 -23.33
N TRP A 139 -3.46 -1.57 -24.62
CA TRP A 139 -2.96 -2.65 -25.48
C TRP A 139 -1.42 -2.77 -25.47
N PHE A 140 -0.72 -1.63 -25.45
CA PHE A 140 0.74 -1.59 -25.40
C PHE A 140 1.26 -2.19 -24.08
N CYS A 141 0.66 -1.78 -22.96
CA CYS A 141 1.01 -2.25 -21.63
C CYS A 141 0.64 -3.73 -21.41
N LYS A 142 -0.53 -4.16 -21.91
CA LYS A 142 -1.01 -5.54 -21.76
C LYS A 142 -0.16 -6.52 -22.57
N ASN A 143 0.23 -6.16 -23.79
CA ASN A 143 1.12 -6.99 -24.60
C ASN A 143 2.50 -7.16 -23.96
N ASP A 144 3.04 -6.08 -23.36
CA ASP A 144 4.27 -6.15 -22.56
C ASP A 144 4.12 -7.08 -21.35
N PHE A 145 2.99 -7.00 -20.64
CA PHE A 145 2.67 -7.86 -19.51
C PHE A 145 2.53 -9.33 -19.89
N LYS A 146 1.83 -9.63 -20.99
CA LYS A 146 1.71 -10.99 -21.53
C LYS A 146 3.07 -11.58 -21.90
N LYS A 147 3.92 -10.81 -22.58
CA LYS A 147 5.28 -11.25 -22.93
C LYS A 147 6.09 -11.59 -21.68
N ASP A 148 6.09 -10.69 -20.69
CA ASP A 148 6.86 -10.92 -19.46
C ASP A 148 6.36 -12.14 -18.67
N MET A 149 5.04 -12.35 -18.62
CA MET A 149 4.44 -13.52 -17.98
C MET A 149 4.82 -14.84 -18.65
N ALA A 150 5.00 -14.85 -19.98
CA ALA A 150 5.45 -16.04 -20.69
C ALA A 150 6.91 -16.39 -20.36
N GLU A 151 7.77 -15.37 -20.23
CA GLU A 151 9.18 -15.53 -19.86
C GLU A 151 9.37 -15.78 -18.35
N ASN A 152 8.46 -15.25 -17.52
CA ASN A 152 8.53 -15.26 -16.06
C ASN A 152 7.15 -15.65 -15.49
N PRO A 153 6.81 -16.95 -15.50
CA PRO A 153 5.50 -17.42 -15.08
C PRO A 153 5.17 -17.00 -13.66
N ILE A 154 3.87 -16.77 -13.40
CA ILE A 154 3.35 -16.43 -12.09
C ILE A 154 3.62 -17.55 -11.08
N ASP A 155 4.14 -17.17 -9.91
CA ASP A 155 4.26 -18.05 -8.76
C ASP A 155 3.08 -17.82 -7.80
N VAL A 156 2.22 -18.82 -7.65
CA VAL A 156 1.04 -18.80 -6.78
C VAL A 156 1.17 -19.79 -5.63
N THR A 157 2.38 -20.25 -5.32
CA THR A 157 2.61 -21.28 -4.31
C THR A 157 2.31 -20.79 -2.89
N SER A 158 2.50 -19.50 -2.62
CA SER A 158 2.15 -18.86 -1.35
C SER A 158 1.90 -17.35 -1.55
N ARG A 159 1.46 -16.69 -0.47
CA ARG A 159 1.38 -15.22 -0.40
C ARG A 159 2.71 -14.55 -0.73
N GLU A 160 3.80 -15.04 -0.15
CA GLU A 160 5.14 -14.48 -0.26
C GLU A 160 5.62 -14.56 -1.71
N THR A 161 5.52 -15.73 -2.32
CA THR A 161 5.99 -15.95 -3.69
C THR A 161 5.18 -15.15 -4.71
N LEU A 162 3.86 -15.07 -4.54
CA LEU A 162 3.00 -14.25 -5.38
C LEU A 162 3.29 -12.75 -5.24
N SER A 163 3.45 -12.27 -4.00
CA SER A 163 3.76 -10.87 -3.72
C SER A 163 5.12 -10.47 -4.26
N GLU A 164 6.12 -11.33 -4.10
CA GLU A 164 7.46 -11.10 -4.62
C GLU A 164 7.50 -11.15 -6.16
N TRP A 165 6.84 -12.13 -6.78
CA TRP A 165 6.72 -12.21 -8.24
C TRP A 165 6.11 -10.93 -8.81
N LEU A 166 5.01 -10.46 -8.22
CA LEU A 166 4.34 -9.25 -8.68
C LEU A 166 5.21 -8.00 -8.47
N CYS A 167 5.96 -7.94 -7.38
CA CYS A 167 6.93 -6.88 -7.13
C CYS A 167 8.03 -6.84 -8.20
N ARG A 168 8.63 -7.99 -8.53
CA ARG A 168 9.64 -8.09 -9.60
C ARG A 168 9.06 -7.69 -10.95
N ARG A 169 7.84 -8.12 -11.27
CA ARG A 169 7.12 -7.69 -12.49
C ARG A 169 6.91 -6.18 -12.53
N HIS A 170 6.51 -5.57 -11.42
CA HIS A 170 6.34 -4.12 -11.31
C HIS A 170 7.69 -3.39 -11.47
N ASN A 171 8.77 -3.93 -10.92
CA ASN A 171 10.11 -3.36 -11.10
C ASN A 171 10.61 -3.38 -12.55
N LYS A 172 10.28 -4.41 -13.33
CA LYS A 172 10.55 -4.39 -14.78
C LYS A 172 9.81 -3.26 -15.51
N VAL A 173 8.59 -2.90 -15.07
CA VAL A 173 7.90 -1.71 -15.59
C VAL A 173 8.60 -0.43 -15.12
N ASN A 174 9.02 -0.37 -13.86
CA ASN A 174 9.76 0.78 -13.33
C ASN A 174 11.04 1.03 -14.13
N GLU A 175 11.83 -0.01 -14.39
CA GLU A 175 13.04 0.06 -15.21
C GLU A 175 12.77 0.60 -16.62
N LYS A 176 11.78 0.03 -17.33
CA LYS A 176 11.36 0.50 -18.67
C LYS A 176 10.93 1.97 -18.69
N LEU A 177 10.41 2.46 -17.57
CA LEU A 177 9.96 3.85 -17.41
C LEU A 177 11.01 4.76 -16.74
N GLY A 178 12.25 4.28 -16.55
CA GLY A 178 13.33 5.04 -15.91
C GLY A 178 13.07 5.40 -14.44
N LYS A 179 12.26 4.61 -13.73
CA LYS A 179 11.92 4.80 -12.31
C LYS A 179 12.84 3.97 -11.43
N LYS A 180 12.98 4.41 -10.17
CA LYS A 180 13.69 3.63 -9.14
C LYS A 180 13.01 2.28 -8.94
N GLN A 181 13.81 1.25 -8.75
CA GLN A 181 13.31 -0.06 -8.33
C GLN A 181 12.84 0.00 -6.86
N PHE A 182 11.80 -0.75 -6.57
CA PHE A 182 11.27 -0.97 -5.23
C PHE A 182 11.95 -2.18 -4.59
N ASP A 183 12.30 -2.10 -3.31
CA ASP A 183 12.85 -3.24 -2.56
C ASP A 183 11.75 -4.27 -2.27
N CYS A 184 11.77 -5.41 -2.97
CA CYS A 184 10.74 -6.43 -2.84
C CYS A 184 10.70 -7.08 -1.45
N SER A 185 11.74 -6.97 -0.62
CA SER A 185 11.68 -7.40 0.79
C SER A 185 10.65 -6.60 1.60
N LYS A 186 10.27 -5.42 1.12
CA LYS A 186 9.29 -4.50 1.74
C LYS A 186 7.89 -4.61 1.15
N VAL A 187 7.62 -5.58 0.28
CA VAL A 187 6.33 -5.68 -0.44
C VAL A 187 5.15 -5.87 0.52
N LEU A 188 5.28 -6.75 1.52
CA LEU A 188 4.22 -6.98 2.51
C LEU A 188 4.10 -5.81 3.50
N GLU A 189 5.22 -5.16 3.86
CA GLU A 189 5.17 -3.91 4.63
C GLU A 189 4.36 -2.84 3.91
N ARG A 190 4.57 -2.69 2.60
CA ARG A 190 3.88 -1.67 1.82
C ARG A 190 2.40 -1.98 1.57
N TRP A 191 2.03 -3.25 1.40
CA TRP A 191 0.69 -3.63 0.92
C TRP A 191 -0.18 -4.41 1.91
N MET A 192 0.37 -4.80 3.06
CA MET A 192 -0.36 -5.59 4.06
C MET A 192 -0.22 -5.00 5.47
N THR A 193 1.00 -4.94 6.00
CA THR A 193 1.21 -4.74 7.45
C THR A 193 1.39 -3.28 7.82
N GLY A 194 1.92 -2.46 6.92
CA GLY A 194 2.47 -1.15 7.24
C GLY A 194 3.95 -1.24 7.63
N PRO A 195 4.67 -0.10 7.61
CA PRO A 195 6.07 -0.01 8.02
C PRO A 195 6.24 -0.21 9.53
N ALA A 196 7.36 -0.80 9.93
CA ALA A 196 7.67 -1.09 11.35
C ALA A 196 7.72 0.16 12.26
N ASN A 197 7.89 1.36 11.69
CA ASN A 197 7.88 2.61 12.44
C ASN A 197 6.47 3.07 12.87
N GLY A 198 5.41 2.32 12.54
CA GLY A 198 4.05 2.58 13.01
C GLY A 198 3.36 3.78 12.35
N LYS A 199 3.99 4.46 11.39
CA LYS A 199 3.42 5.67 10.73
C LYS A 199 2.09 5.44 10.01
N CYS A 200 1.73 4.18 9.76
CA CYS A 200 0.44 3.83 9.15
C CYS A 200 -0.62 3.44 10.19
N ASP A 201 -0.31 3.49 11.47
CA ASP A 201 -1.21 3.14 12.59
C ASP A 201 -1.53 4.35 13.48
N GLU A 202 -1.07 5.55 13.08
CA GLU A 202 -1.33 6.85 13.72
C GLU A 202 -2.50 7.59 13.06
#